data_AF-A0A3P2A5V8-F1
#
_entry.id   AF-A0A3P2A5V8-F1
#
_cell.length_a   1.000
_cell.length_b   1.000
_cell.length_c   1.000
_cell.angle_alpha   90.00
_cell.angle_beta   90.00
_cell.angle_gamma   90.00
#
_symmetry.space_group_name_H-M   'P 1'
#
loop_
_entity.id
_entity.type
_entity.pdbx_description
1 polymer ?
#
loop_
_entity_poly.entity_id
_entity_poly.type
_entity_poly.pdbx_seq_one_letter_code
_entity_poly.pdbx_strand_id
1 'polypeptide(L)'
;MKKTHSALILSLATGLTACVVVHAPSVSSSVIETDEQKGSIISINAKHCNINCDTLMLDKVKEVCATGYTIQSREVTPTLASGSMIVRCRPPAKSQEQPQASELKPIR
;
A
#
# COMPACT_ATOMS: atom_id res chain seq x y z
N MET A 1 -12.17 -22.68 65.95
CA MET A 1 -11.37 -21.63 65.30
C MET A 1 -10.04 -22.21 64.83
N LYS A 2 -9.83 -22.28 63.51
CA LYS A 2 -8.63 -21.77 62.78
C LYS A 2 -8.64 -22.38 61.38
N LYS A 3 -9.05 -21.53 60.42
CA LYS A 3 -8.94 -21.75 58.97
C LYS A 3 -7.46 -21.77 58.59
N THR A 4 -7.05 -22.75 57.81
CA THR A 4 -5.81 -22.69 57.02
C THR A 4 -6.13 -23.16 55.61
N HIS A 5 -6.90 -22.34 54.88
CA HIS A 5 -6.92 -22.37 53.42
C HIS A 5 -5.80 -21.43 52.97
N SER A 6 -4.64 -21.97 52.65
CA SER A 6 -3.57 -21.17 52.05
C SER A 6 -2.72 -22.04 51.15
N ALA A 7 -2.36 -21.47 50.01
CA ALA A 7 -1.43 -21.97 49.00
C ALA A 7 -1.96 -23.05 48.04
N LEU A 8 -2.80 -22.62 47.08
CA LEU A 8 -2.78 -23.22 45.74
C LEU A 8 -3.24 -22.18 44.69
N ILE A 9 -2.63 -21.00 44.74
CA ILE A 9 -2.63 -20.03 43.63
C ILE A 9 -1.22 -20.03 43.07
N LEU A 10 -0.87 -21.03 42.25
CA LEU A 10 0.46 -21.05 41.63
C LEU A 10 0.48 -21.79 40.30
N SER A 11 -0.35 -21.39 39.33
CA SER A 11 -0.24 -21.88 37.95
C SER A 11 -0.87 -20.94 36.91
N LEU A 12 -0.61 -19.62 36.98
CA LEU A 12 -1.00 -18.67 35.92
C LEU A 12 0.18 -17.93 35.30
N ALA A 13 1.40 -18.47 35.44
CA ALA A 13 2.60 -17.83 34.93
C ALA A 13 3.48 -18.81 34.16
N THR A 14 3.04 -19.21 32.96
CA THR A 14 3.94 -19.68 31.88
C THR A 14 3.19 -19.62 30.55
N GLY A 15 2.93 -18.39 30.12
CA GLY A 15 2.35 -18.09 28.81
C GLY A 15 2.90 -16.80 28.24
N LEU A 16 4.14 -16.43 28.58
CA LEU A 16 4.87 -15.44 27.80
C LEU A 16 5.31 -16.14 26.53
N THR A 17 4.39 -16.27 25.57
CA THR A 17 4.75 -16.52 24.18
C THR A 17 5.83 -15.50 23.83
N ALA A 18 7.06 -15.97 23.63
CA ALA A 18 8.08 -15.16 23.01
C ALA A 18 7.52 -14.79 21.63
N CYS A 19 7.00 -13.58 21.50
CA CYS A 19 6.67 -13.01 20.20
C CYS A 19 8.01 -12.87 19.48
N VAL A 20 8.42 -13.91 18.76
CA VAL A 20 9.44 -13.76 17.73
C VAL A 20 8.84 -12.74 16.77
N VAL A 21 9.31 -11.50 16.84
CA VAL A 21 8.89 -10.44 15.93
C VAL A 21 9.52 -10.76 14.57
N VAL A 22 8.93 -11.74 13.89
CA VAL A 22 9.18 -11.93 12.47
C VAL A 22 8.50 -10.74 11.81
N HIS A 23 9.29 -9.75 11.44
CA HIS A 23 8.79 -8.61 10.70
C HIS A 23 8.30 -9.13 9.34
N ALA A 24 6.97 -9.20 9.19
CA ALA A 24 6.37 -9.51 7.90
C ALA A 24 6.77 -8.42 6.88
N PRO A 25 6.93 -8.79 5.59
CA PRO A 25 7.14 -7.81 4.56
C PRO A 25 5.99 -6.80 4.55
N SER A 26 6.33 -5.52 4.44
CA SER A 26 5.37 -4.44 4.41
C SER A 26 5.63 -3.57 3.19
N VAL A 27 4.57 -3.18 2.49
CA VAL A 27 4.63 -2.24 1.37
C VAL A 27 3.53 -1.21 1.55
N SER A 28 3.90 0.06 1.44
CA SER A 28 2.99 1.19 1.52
C SER A 28 3.12 2.08 0.30
N SER A 29 2.08 2.87 0.06
CA SER A 29 2.00 3.84 -1.02
C SER A 29 1.52 5.17 -0.49
N SER A 30 2.13 6.26 -0.94
CA SER A 30 1.74 7.62 -0.60
C SER A 30 1.68 8.48 -1.86
N VAL A 31 0.61 9.26 -2.02
CA VAL A 31 0.48 10.22 -3.13
C VAL A 31 1.38 11.42 -2.84
N ILE A 32 2.28 11.74 -3.78
CA ILE A 32 3.14 12.92 -3.73
C ILE A 32 2.43 14.11 -4.40
N GLU A 33 1.85 13.87 -5.58
CA GLU A 33 1.23 14.89 -6.42
C GLU A 33 0.06 14.27 -7.18
N THR A 34 -0.98 15.06 -7.47
CA THR A 34 -2.06 14.67 -8.38
C THR A 34 -2.27 15.77 -9.41
N ASP A 35 -2.20 15.41 -10.69
CA ASP A 35 -2.41 16.30 -11.83
C ASP A 35 -3.46 15.67 -12.77
N GLU A 36 -4.48 16.43 -13.16
CA GLU A 36 -5.59 15.92 -13.97
C GLU A 36 -5.19 15.56 -15.42
N GLN A 37 -4.11 16.14 -15.93
CA GLN A 37 -3.63 15.92 -17.30
C GLN A 37 -2.49 14.90 -17.36
N LYS A 38 -1.66 14.86 -16.31
CA LYS A 38 -0.45 14.03 -16.25
C LYS A 38 -0.59 12.82 -15.34
N GLY A 39 -1.65 12.77 -14.52
CA GLY A 39 -1.92 11.73 -13.53
C GLY A 39 -1.22 11.99 -12.19
N SER A 40 -1.23 10.99 -11.31
CA SER A 40 -0.70 11.12 -9.96
C SER A 40 0.74 10.59 -9.85
N ILE A 41 1.58 11.28 -9.08
CA ILE A 41 2.88 10.74 -8.63
C ILE A 41 2.65 10.03 -7.30
N ILE A 42 3.09 8.78 -7.22
CA ILE A 42 2.99 7.94 -6.02
C ILE A 42 4.39 7.47 -5.62
N SER A 43 4.70 7.59 -4.34
CA SER A 43 5.84 6.95 -3.69
C SER A 43 5.40 5.60 -3.13
N ILE A 44 6.14 4.55 -3.47
CA ILE A 44 5.99 3.21 -2.90
C ILE A 44 7.22 2.93 -2.03
N ASN A 45 7.00 2.41 -0.84
CA ASN A 45 8.06 2.04 0.08
C ASN A 45 7.85 0.62 0.58
N ALA A 46 8.89 -0.21 0.50
CA ALA A 46 8.88 -1.57 1.00
C ALA A 46 9.89 -1.74 2.14
N LYS A 47 9.49 -2.45 3.20
CA LYS A 47 10.35 -2.81 4.35
C LYS A 47 10.19 -4.28 4.69
N HIS A 48 11.24 -4.87 5.26
CA HIS A 48 11.29 -6.28 5.65
C HIS A 48 10.99 -7.24 4.49
N CYS A 49 11.38 -6.86 3.27
CA CYS A 49 11.03 -7.55 2.04
C CYS A 49 12.12 -8.51 1.52
N ASN A 50 13.25 -8.60 2.23
CA ASN A 50 14.39 -9.45 1.88
C ASN A 50 14.80 -9.26 0.41
N ILE A 51 14.90 -10.34 -0.36
CA ILE A 51 15.23 -10.32 -1.79
C ILE A 51 14.04 -9.96 -2.70
N ASN A 52 12.83 -9.84 -2.15
CA ASN A 52 11.58 -9.69 -2.90
C ASN A 52 11.04 -8.25 -2.90
N CYS A 53 11.80 -7.27 -2.39
CA CYS A 53 11.36 -5.86 -2.33
C CYS A 53 10.86 -5.35 -3.67
N ASP A 54 11.52 -5.77 -4.73
CA ASP A 54 11.19 -5.33 -6.06
C ASP A 54 9.80 -5.78 -6.53
N THR A 55 9.57 -7.08 -6.44
CA THR A 55 8.30 -7.70 -6.82
C THR A 55 7.16 -7.11 -6.01
N LEU A 56 7.34 -6.95 -4.69
CA LEU A 56 6.30 -6.40 -3.83
C LEU A 56 5.99 -4.93 -4.14
N MET A 57 7.00 -4.12 -4.47
CA MET A 57 6.77 -2.74 -4.91
C MET A 57 6.02 -2.72 -6.25
N LEU A 58 6.43 -3.52 -7.23
CA LEU A 58 5.77 -3.59 -8.54
C LEU A 58 4.32 -4.06 -8.43
N ASP A 59 4.02 -5.02 -7.56
CA ASP A 59 2.65 -5.48 -7.34
C ASP A 59 1.81 -4.39 -6.68
N LYS A 60 2.37 -3.64 -5.72
CA LYS A 60 1.68 -2.48 -5.16
C LYS A 60 1.43 -1.39 -6.21
N VAL A 61 2.37 -1.15 -7.12
CA VAL A 61 2.18 -0.21 -8.24
C VAL A 61 1.02 -0.62 -9.14
N LYS A 62 0.91 -1.90 -9.49
CA LYS A 62 -0.23 -2.41 -10.29
C LYS A 62 -1.55 -2.26 -9.55
N GLU A 63 -1.55 -2.44 -8.24
CA GLU A 63 -2.74 -2.24 -7.38
C GLU A 63 -3.20 -0.78 -7.41
N VAL A 64 -2.28 0.18 -7.27
CA VAL A 64 -2.62 1.62 -7.15
C VAL A 64 -2.75 2.35 -8.49
N CYS A 65 -2.09 1.87 -9.56
CA CYS A 65 -2.12 2.49 -10.89
C CYS A 65 -2.85 1.59 -11.92
N ALA A 66 -4.17 1.45 -11.81
CA ALA A 66 -4.97 0.57 -12.67
C ALA A 66 -4.88 0.90 -14.18
N THR A 67 -4.73 2.17 -14.55
CA THR A 67 -4.70 2.64 -15.95
C THR A 67 -3.29 2.58 -16.58
N GLY A 68 -2.32 2.04 -15.85
CA GLY A 68 -0.90 2.00 -16.23
C GLY A 68 -0.05 3.05 -15.53
N TYR A 69 1.27 2.92 -15.65
CA TYR A 69 2.24 3.72 -14.91
C TYR A 69 3.59 3.84 -15.63
N THR A 70 4.35 4.86 -15.25
CA THR A 70 5.76 5.04 -15.62
C THR A 70 6.60 5.09 -14.34
N ILE A 71 7.65 4.28 -14.26
CA ILE A 71 8.61 4.33 -13.14
C ILE A 71 9.55 5.51 -13.37
N GLN A 72 9.60 6.44 -12.42
CA GLN A 72 10.49 7.60 -12.46
C GLN A 72 11.81 7.32 -11.74
N SER A 73 11.73 6.70 -10.56
CA SER A 73 12.91 6.26 -9.82
C SER A 73 12.62 4.96 -9.09
N ARG A 74 13.68 4.20 -8.84
CA ARG A 74 13.62 2.89 -8.20
C ARG A 74 14.94 2.61 -7.53
N GLU A 75 14.87 2.31 -6.24
CA GLU A 75 16.03 1.93 -5.43
C GLU A 75 15.67 0.71 -4.59
N VAL A 76 16.55 -0.29 -4.60
CA VAL A 76 16.44 -1.47 -3.74
C VAL A 76 17.72 -1.53 -2.93
N THR A 77 17.58 -1.67 -1.61
CA THR A 77 18.70 -1.79 -0.68
C THR A 77 18.64 -3.19 -0.04
N PRO A 78 19.28 -4.21 -0.65
CA PRO A 78 19.17 -5.60 -0.17
C PRO A 78 19.69 -5.76 1.26
N THR A 79 20.73 -5.02 1.62
CA THR A 79 21.33 -5.02 2.97
C THR A 79 20.38 -4.52 4.06
N LEU A 80 19.39 -3.70 3.70
CA LEU A 80 18.38 -3.17 4.62
C LEU A 80 17.02 -3.86 4.45
N ALA A 81 16.92 -4.87 3.58
CA ALA A 81 15.67 -5.54 3.24
C ALA A 81 14.55 -4.52 2.93
N SER A 82 14.89 -3.46 2.20
CA SER A 82 14.01 -2.34 1.89
C SER A 82 14.13 -1.88 0.45
N GLY A 83 13.13 -1.13 -0.02
CA GLY A 83 13.17 -0.47 -1.31
C GLY A 83 12.25 0.74 -1.35
N SER A 84 12.53 1.63 -2.30
CA SER A 84 11.65 2.76 -2.61
C SER A 84 11.47 2.88 -4.12
N MET A 85 10.30 3.33 -4.54
CA MET A 85 9.98 3.55 -5.94
C MET A 85 9.10 4.79 -6.07
N ILE A 86 9.37 5.63 -7.07
CA ILE A 86 8.48 6.72 -7.45
C ILE A 86 7.93 6.40 -8.81
N VAL A 87 6.60 6.37 -8.91
CA VAL A 87 5.88 6.12 -10.15
C VAL A 87 4.95 7.27 -10.47
N ARG A 88 4.68 7.48 -11.75
CA ARG A 88 3.57 8.32 -12.22
C ARG A 88 2.50 7.40 -12.78
N CYS A 89 1.33 7.36 -12.14
CA CYS A 89 0.16 6.68 -12.69
C CYS A 89 -0.37 7.50 -13.88
N ARG A 90 -0.83 6.82 -14.92
CA ARG A 90 -1.54 7.47 -16.03
C ARG A 90 -2.90 7.98 -15.53
N PRO A 91 -3.34 9.18 -15.94
CA PRO A 91 -4.69 9.63 -15.63
C PRO A 91 -5.73 8.66 -16.20
N PRO A 92 -6.87 8.47 -15.54
CA PRO A 92 -7.98 7.76 -16.15
C PRO A 92 -8.34 8.44 -17.47
N ALA A 93 -8.64 7.65 -18.50
CA ALA A 93 -9.19 8.22 -19.72
C ALA A 93 -10.43 9.03 -19.31
N LYS A 94 -10.43 10.35 -19.58
CA LYS A 94 -11.64 11.15 -19.41
C LYS A 94 -12.71 10.45 -20.24
N SER A 95 -13.73 9.89 -19.59
CA SER A 95 -14.98 9.57 -20.28
C SER A 95 -15.34 10.82 -21.04
N GLN A 96 -15.21 10.77 -22.36
CA GLN A 96 -15.62 11.88 -23.20
C GLN A 96 -17.12 12.01 -22.97
N GLU A 97 -17.50 13.02 -22.20
CA GLU A 97 -18.87 13.50 -22.18
C GLU A 97 -19.14 13.94 -23.62
N GLN A 98 -19.84 13.07 -24.35
CA GLN A 98 -20.20 13.27 -25.73
C GLN A 98 -20.97 14.60 -25.81
N PRO A 99 -20.50 15.61 -26.58
CA PRO A 99 -21.32 16.78 -26.80
C PRO A 99 -22.44 16.37 -27.76
N GLN A 100 -23.55 15.86 -27.22
CA GLN A 100 -24.81 15.86 -27.95
C GLN A 100 -25.40 17.27 -27.88
N ALA A 101 -24.78 18.17 -28.64
CA ALA A 101 -25.50 19.29 -29.19
C ALA A 101 -26.52 18.71 -30.20
N SER A 102 -27.78 18.64 -29.77
CA SER A 102 -28.90 18.67 -30.71
C SER A 102 -29.99 19.52 -30.07
N GLU A 103 -29.78 20.83 -30.17
CA GLU A 103 -30.86 21.80 -30.08
C GLU A 103 -31.87 21.46 -31.18
N LEU A 104 -32.97 20.81 -30.81
CA LEU A 104 -34.10 20.61 -31.70
C LEU A 104 -34.83 21.95 -31.82
N LYS A 105 -34.45 22.74 -32.83
CA LYS A 105 -35.13 24.00 -33.16
C LYS A 105 -36.56 23.69 -33.64
N PRO A 106 -37.60 24.42 -33.20
CA PRO A 106 -38.97 24.13 -33.56
C PRO A 106 -39.22 24.42 -35.04
N ILE A 107 -39.83 23.47 -35.75
CA ILE A 107 -40.38 23.70 -37.09
C ILE A 107 -41.76 24.37 -36.91
N ARG A 108 -41.93 25.44 -37.66
CA ARG A 108 -43.05 26.39 -37.66
C ARG A 108 -44.35 25.78 -38.17
#